data_AF-A0A8I6XA34-F1
#
_entry.id   AF-A0A8I6XA34-F1
#
_cell.length_a   1.000
_cell.length_b   1.000
_cell.length_c   1.000
_cell.angle_alpha   90.00
_cell.angle_beta   90.00
_cell.angle_gamma   90.00
#
_symmetry.space_group_name_H-M   'P 1'
#
loop_
_entity.id
_entity.type
_entity.pdbx_description
1 polymer ?
#
loop_
_entity_poly.entity_id
_entity_poly.type
_entity_poly.pdbx_seq_one_letter_code
_entity_poly.pdbx_strand_id
1 'polypeptide(L)'
;MAYEPEVLCHCNPRRKAPRWISWSHANPGRRYYSCVNAMNGDGCGFVQWYDSPLPKFFSDLIGDLRDEVWRLRGQDNVPPVSAEQVEECRDQFVSVEPTVKDLQDQLKEKSAEIAALKGKFEKVVFIVLVFVFGVVAGKLFAF
;
A
#
# COMPACT_ATOMS: atom_id res chain seq x y z
N MET A 1 19.05 32.96 6.87
CA MET A 1 19.59 32.19 8.02
C MET A 1 19.27 32.93 9.31
N ALA A 2 18.12 32.61 9.94
CA ALA A 2 17.45 33.44 10.95
C ALA A 2 17.86 33.18 12.42
N TYR A 3 19.01 32.56 12.68
CA TYR A 3 19.47 32.29 14.04
C TYR A 3 20.56 33.25 14.51
N GLU A 4 20.56 33.50 15.81
CA GLU A 4 21.57 34.23 16.57
C GLU A 4 22.10 33.36 17.73
N PRO A 5 23.37 33.53 18.15
CA PRO A 5 24.41 34.30 17.44
C PRO A 5 24.77 33.66 16.09
N GLU A 6 25.44 34.42 15.23
CA GLU A 6 25.95 33.87 13.98
C GLU A 6 27.16 32.95 14.21
N VAL A 7 27.24 31.90 13.41
CA VAL A 7 28.38 30.97 13.36
C VAL A 7 29.01 31.13 11.99
N LEU A 8 30.30 31.45 11.93
CA LEU A 8 31.04 31.70 10.69
C LEU A 8 31.90 30.50 10.31
N CYS A 9 31.93 30.17 9.01
CA CYS A 9 32.81 29.13 8.49
C CYS A 9 34.25 29.65 8.26
N HIS A 10 35.15 28.76 7.84
CA HIS A 10 36.56 29.06 7.57
C HIS A 10 36.86 29.56 6.15
N CYS A 11 35.84 29.86 5.34
CA CYS A 11 36.06 30.45 4.02
C CYS A 11 36.73 31.83 4.12
N ASN A 12 37.39 32.23 3.03
CA ASN A 12 37.84 33.61 2.85
C ASN A 12 37.15 34.21 1.60
N PRO A 13 36.26 35.20 1.74
CA PRO A 13 35.80 35.81 2.99
C PRO A 13 34.96 34.84 3.85
N ARG A 14 34.94 35.09 5.18
CA ARG A 14 34.12 34.31 6.12
C ARG A 14 32.65 34.49 5.80
N ARG A 15 31.90 33.39 5.87
CA ARG A 15 30.46 33.35 5.57
C ARG A 15 29.70 32.70 6.71
N LYS A 16 28.46 33.13 6.94
CA LYS A 16 27.56 32.51 7.91
C LYS A 16 27.31 31.05 7.52
N ALA A 17 27.57 30.14 8.45
CA ALA A 17 27.49 28.69 8.27
C ALA A 17 26.05 28.22 8.56
N PRO A 18 25.26 27.77 7.56
CA PRO A 18 23.90 27.28 7.77
C PRO A 18 23.80 26.17 8.82
N ARG A 19 22.66 26.12 9.51
CA ARG A 19 22.32 25.07 10.47
C ARG A 19 21.54 23.96 9.76
N TRP A 20 22.18 22.81 9.60
CA TRP A 20 21.63 21.61 8.98
C TRP A 20 21.08 20.65 10.03
N ILE A 21 20.29 19.68 9.56
CA ILE A 21 19.77 18.55 10.34
C ILE A 21 20.41 17.29 9.75
N SER A 22 20.99 16.45 10.60
CA SER A 22 21.55 15.17 10.18
C SER A 22 20.45 14.16 9.90
N TRP A 23 20.56 13.52 8.74
CA TRP A 23 19.73 12.38 8.34
C TRP A 23 20.49 11.05 8.50
N SER A 24 21.63 11.04 9.19
CA SER A 24 22.41 9.82 9.40
C SER A 24 21.74 8.87 10.39
N HIS A 25 21.99 7.57 10.26
CA HIS A 25 21.54 6.55 11.22
C HIS A 25 22.08 6.81 12.63
N ALA A 26 23.33 7.25 12.74
CA ALA A 26 23.99 7.48 14.03
C ALA A 26 23.52 8.74 14.75
N ASN A 27 23.00 9.75 14.03
CA ASN A 27 22.62 11.04 14.59
C ASN A 27 21.30 11.59 13.99
N PRO A 28 20.17 10.86 14.06
CA PRO A 28 18.93 11.30 13.44
C PRO A 28 18.43 12.58 14.08
N GLY A 29 18.08 13.58 13.26
CA GLY A 29 17.53 14.85 13.73
C GLY A 29 18.53 15.76 14.45
N ARG A 30 19.79 15.33 14.66
CA ARG A 30 20.81 16.15 15.32
C ARG A 30 21.23 17.30 14.41
N ARG A 31 21.30 18.52 14.96
CA ARG A 31 21.62 19.72 14.19
C ARG A 31 23.12 20.02 14.22
N TYR A 32 23.64 20.56 13.14
CA TYR A 32 25.03 21.01 13.03
C TYR A 32 25.16 22.21 12.11
N TYR A 33 26.16 23.05 12.34
CA TYR A 33 26.58 24.07 11.40
C TYR A 33 27.57 23.50 10.41
N SER A 34 27.45 23.85 9.14
CA SER A 34 28.51 23.57 8.17
C SER A 34 28.65 24.68 7.13
N CYS A 35 29.77 24.67 6.41
CA CYS A 35 29.99 25.59 5.31
C CYS A 35 28.86 25.49 4.26
N VAL A 36 28.41 26.63 3.75
CA VAL A 36 27.37 26.68 2.70
C VAL A 36 27.78 25.94 1.42
N ASN A 37 29.08 25.86 1.13
CA ASN A 37 29.61 25.13 -0.03
C ASN A 37 29.90 23.65 0.26
N ALA A 38 29.60 23.13 1.47
CA ALA A 38 29.96 21.76 1.85
C ALA A 38 29.31 20.69 0.96
N MET A 39 28.12 20.96 0.40
CA MET A 39 27.41 20.02 -0.49
C MET A 39 28.00 19.98 -1.91
N ASN A 40 28.72 21.02 -2.32
CA ASN A 40 29.24 21.15 -3.69
C ASN A 40 30.69 20.64 -3.82
N GLY A 41 31.28 20.10 -2.74
CA GLY A 41 32.70 19.71 -2.70
C GLY A 41 33.66 20.88 -2.43
N ASP A 42 33.24 22.12 -2.68
CA ASP A 42 34.05 23.35 -2.50
C ASP A 42 33.95 23.96 -1.09
N GLY A 43 33.65 23.14 -0.08
CA GLY A 43 33.52 23.57 1.31
C GLY A 43 34.86 23.72 2.01
N CYS A 44 34.99 24.70 2.92
CA CYS A 44 36.19 24.85 3.77
C CYS A 44 36.33 23.80 4.89
N GLY A 45 35.56 22.70 4.86
CA GLY A 45 35.58 21.65 5.88
C GLY A 45 34.97 22.02 7.25
N PHE A 46 34.50 23.25 7.44
CA PHE A 46 33.88 23.66 8.71
C PHE A 46 32.63 22.83 9.04
N VAL A 47 32.63 22.17 10.21
CA VAL A 47 31.50 21.46 10.81
C VAL A 47 31.51 21.68 12.33
N GLN A 48 30.36 22.00 12.92
CA GLN A 48 30.20 22.14 14.37
C GLN A 48 28.83 21.64 14.82
N TRP A 49 28.76 20.78 15.83
CA TRP A 49 27.48 20.30 16.37
C TRP A 49 26.71 21.40 17.11
N TYR A 50 25.39 21.36 17.00
CA TYR A 50 24.48 22.23 17.74
C TYR A 50 23.63 21.37 18.69
N ASP A 51 24.07 21.31 19.95
CA ASP A 51 23.53 20.37 20.96
C ASP A 51 22.32 20.92 21.73
N SER A 52 21.66 21.98 21.25
CA SER A 52 20.42 22.44 21.88
C SER A 52 19.39 21.30 21.84
N PRO A 53 18.84 20.89 23.00
CA PRO A 53 17.95 19.75 23.08
C PRO A 53 16.73 20.02 22.22
N LEU A 54 16.46 19.12 21.28
CA LEU A 54 15.13 18.97 20.69
C LEU A 54 14.37 17.92 21.51
N PRO A 55 13.04 18.02 21.58
CA PRO A 55 12.23 16.90 22.05
C PRO A 55 12.62 15.63 21.28
N LYS A 56 12.77 14.50 22.01
CA LYS A 56 13.12 13.19 21.42
C LYS A 56 12.19 12.80 20.27
N PHE A 57 10.93 13.24 20.32
CA PHE A 57 9.98 13.12 19.21
C PHE A 57 10.54 13.55 17.84
N PHE A 58 11.33 14.64 17.77
CA PHE A 58 11.88 15.09 16.49
C PHE A 58 12.96 14.16 15.95
N SER A 59 13.84 13.62 16.81
CA SER A 59 14.84 12.64 16.36
C SER A 59 14.19 11.34 15.91
N ASP A 60 13.15 10.91 16.62
CA ASP A 60 12.39 9.70 16.29
C ASP A 60 11.66 9.89 14.95
N LEU A 61 10.88 10.96 14.80
CA LEU A 61 10.16 11.27 13.55
C LEU A 61 11.08 11.37 12.33
N ILE A 62 12.22 12.05 12.45
CA ILE A 62 13.18 12.17 11.35
C ILE A 62 13.83 10.82 11.03
N GLY A 63 14.09 9.99 12.05
CA GLY A 63 14.56 8.61 11.88
C GLY A 63 13.54 7.77 11.10
N ASP A 64 12.30 7.75 11.57
CA ASP A 64 11.20 6.98 10.96
C ASP A 64 10.96 7.39 9.51
N LEU A 65 10.92 8.70 9.22
CA LEU A 65 10.74 9.22 7.86
C LEU A 65 11.89 8.84 6.94
N ARG A 66 13.14 8.89 7.42
CA ARG A 66 14.30 8.45 6.64
C ARG A 66 14.18 6.98 6.28
N ASP A 67 13.88 6.14 7.27
CA ASP A 67 13.80 4.70 7.10
C ASP A 67 12.68 4.34 6.12
N GLU A 68 11.55 5.04 6.19
CA GLU A 68 10.46 4.90 5.25
C GLU A 68 10.83 5.34 3.82
N VAL A 69 11.51 6.49 3.66
CA VAL A 69 12.01 6.94 2.35
C VAL A 69 12.98 5.93 1.75
N TRP A 70 13.84 5.34 2.57
CA TRP A 70 14.79 4.33 2.12
C TRP A 70 14.09 3.02 1.77
N ARG A 71 13.07 2.62 2.53
CA ARG A 71 12.22 1.48 2.22
C ARG A 71 11.52 1.67 0.87
N LEU A 72 10.90 2.83 0.66
CA LEU A 72 10.23 3.18 -0.60
C LEU A 72 11.20 3.22 -1.77
N ARG A 73 12.35 3.90 -1.62
CA ARG A 73 13.40 3.88 -2.65
C ARG A 73 13.96 2.49 -2.88
N GLY A 74 14.04 1.63 -1.86
CA GLY A 74 14.44 0.24 -2.00
C GLY A 74 13.45 -0.57 -2.84
N GLN A 75 12.15 -0.24 -2.76
CA GLN A 75 11.11 -0.79 -3.63
C GLN A 75 11.20 -0.24 -5.06
N ASP A 76 11.54 1.04 -5.23
CA ASP A 76 11.79 1.62 -6.55
C ASP A 76 13.11 1.13 -7.19
N ASN A 77 14.04 0.62 -6.38
CA ASN A 77 15.28 -0.06 -6.81
C ASN A 77 15.08 -1.57 -7.05
N VAL A 78 13.85 -2.08 -6.99
CA VAL A 78 13.55 -3.38 -7.59
C VAL A 78 13.90 -3.25 -9.07
N PRO A 79 14.78 -4.11 -9.62
CA PRO A 79 15.07 -4.10 -11.04
C PRO A 79 13.76 -4.07 -11.81
N PRO A 80 13.63 -3.28 -12.89
CA PRO A 80 12.42 -3.35 -13.73
C PRO A 80 12.17 -4.83 -14.00
N VAL A 81 10.98 -5.31 -13.64
CA VAL A 81 10.55 -6.70 -13.82
C VAL A 81 11.06 -7.13 -15.19
N SER A 82 11.94 -8.14 -15.23
CA SER A 82 12.68 -8.41 -16.46
C SER A 82 11.68 -8.73 -17.57
N ALA A 83 12.02 -8.40 -18.81
CA ALA A 83 11.13 -8.66 -19.94
C ALA A 83 10.70 -10.14 -19.98
N GLU A 84 11.57 -11.05 -19.52
CA GLU A 84 11.27 -12.49 -19.36
C GLU A 84 10.19 -12.75 -18.30
N GLN A 85 10.25 -12.11 -17.13
CA GLN A 85 9.21 -12.26 -16.10
C GLN A 85 7.84 -11.72 -16.56
N VAL A 86 7.84 -10.68 -17.41
CA VAL A 86 6.63 -10.12 -17.99
C VAL A 86 6.05 -11.02 -19.09
N GLU A 87 6.89 -11.66 -19.91
CA GLU A 87 6.43 -12.66 -20.88
C GLU A 87 5.93 -13.94 -20.22
N GLU A 88 6.63 -14.46 -19.21
CA GLU A 88 6.19 -15.66 -18.49
C GLU A 88 4.82 -15.44 -17.81
N CYS A 89 4.63 -14.28 -17.17
CA CYS A 89 3.35 -13.91 -16.56
C CYS A 89 2.23 -13.75 -17.60
N ARG A 90 2.56 -13.28 -18.81
CA ARG A 90 1.62 -13.12 -19.92
C ARG A 90 1.22 -14.47 -20.50
N ASP A 91 2.17 -15.38 -20.72
CA ASP A 91 1.91 -16.72 -21.23
C ASP A 91 1.07 -17.53 -20.25
N GLN A 92 1.33 -17.38 -18.95
CA GLN A 92 0.50 -17.98 -17.91
C GLN A 92 -0.94 -17.43 -17.95
N PHE A 93 -1.11 -16.11 -18.13
CA PHE A 93 -2.43 -15.50 -18.24
C PHE A 93 -3.19 -15.99 -19.48
N VAL A 94 -2.53 -16.05 -20.64
CA VAL A 94 -3.10 -16.57 -21.90
C VAL A 94 -3.50 -18.04 -21.75
N SER A 95 -2.72 -18.85 -21.03
CA SER A 95 -3.07 -20.25 -20.76
C SER A 95 -4.28 -20.41 -19.82
N VAL A 96 -4.49 -19.47 -18.91
CA VAL A 96 -5.60 -19.53 -17.94
C VAL A 96 -6.91 -19.00 -18.53
N GLU A 97 -6.86 -18.05 -19.45
CA GLU A 97 -8.05 -17.48 -20.12
C GLU A 97 -9.05 -18.51 -20.69
N PRO A 98 -8.65 -19.56 -21.45
CA PRO A 98 -9.60 -20.55 -21.95
C PRO A 98 -10.27 -21.34 -20.83
N THR A 99 -9.54 -21.63 -19.75
CA THR A 99 -10.10 -22.36 -18.59
C THR A 99 -11.12 -21.52 -17.84
N VAL A 100 -10.88 -20.20 -17.72
CA VAL A 100 -11.84 -19.26 -17.11
C VAL A 100 -13.11 -19.20 -17.95
N LYS A 101 -12.98 -19.16 -19.27
CA LYS A 101 -14.11 -19.13 -20.18
C LYS A 101 -14.95 -20.40 -20.12
N ASP A 102 -14.30 -21.57 -20.13
CA ASP A 102 -14.96 -22.86 -19.97
C ASP A 102 -15.72 -22.97 -18.64
N LEU A 103 -15.07 -22.62 -17.52
CA LEU A 103 -15.70 -22.58 -16.20
C LEU A 103 -16.91 -21.64 -16.18
N GLN A 104 -16.82 -20.49 -16.86
CA GLN A 104 -17.92 -19.53 -16.92
C GLN A 104 -19.11 -20.08 -17.71
N ASP A 105 -18.86 -20.82 -18.78
CA ASP A 105 -19.91 -21.49 -19.56
C ASP A 105 -20.55 -22.64 -18.77
N GLN A 106 -19.74 -23.46 -18.07
CA GLN A 106 -20.25 -24.48 -17.14
C GLN A 106 -21.12 -23.86 -16.04
N LEU A 107 -20.72 -22.71 -15.49
CA LEU A 107 -21.47 -22.01 -14.44
C LEU A 107 -22.83 -21.52 -14.96
N LYS A 108 -22.88 -21.01 -16.20
CA LYS A 108 -24.15 -20.61 -16.85
C LYS A 108 -25.06 -21.81 -17.06
N GLU A 109 -24.54 -22.93 -17.57
CA GLU A 109 -25.32 -24.15 -17.78
C GLU A 109 -25.89 -24.67 -16.46
N LYS A 110 -25.05 -24.82 -15.43
CA LYS A 110 -25.48 -25.25 -14.09
C LYS A 110 -26.48 -24.29 -13.47
N SER A 111 -26.33 -22.98 -13.70
CA SER A 111 -27.30 -21.99 -13.21
C SER A 111 -28.68 -22.15 -13.87
N ALA A 112 -28.71 -22.50 -15.17
CA ALA A 112 -29.95 -22.75 -15.90
C ALA A 112 -30.63 -24.05 -15.44
N GLU A 113 -29.85 -25.12 -15.19
CA GLU A 113 -30.37 -26.36 -14.59
C GLU A 113 -31.00 -26.10 -13.22
N ILE A 114 -30.33 -25.35 -12.36
CA ILE A 114 -30.83 -24.99 -11.02
C ILE A 114 -32.13 -24.17 -11.14
N ALA A 115 -32.20 -23.22 -12.06
CA ALA A 115 -33.40 -22.41 -12.28
C ALA A 115 -34.59 -23.28 -12.73
N ALA A 116 -34.37 -24.21 -13.67
CA ALA A 116 -35.40 -25.14 -14.12
C ALA A 116 -35.86 -26.08 -12.99
N LEU A 117 -34.93 -26.56 -12.16
CA LEU A 117 -35.24 -27.44 -11.03
C LEU A 117 -36.02 -26.70 -9.94
N LYS A 118 -35.64 -25.44 -9.63
CA LYS A 118 -36.39 -24.57 -8.72
C LYS A 118 -37.83 -24.37 -9.20
N GLY A 119 -38.04 -24.10 -10.49
CA GLY A 119 -39.40 -23.95 -11.05
C GLY A 119 -40.24 -25.22 -10.96
N LYS A 120 -39.63 -26.41 -11.12
CA LYS A 120 -40.33 -27.69 -10.91
C LYS A 120 -40.69 -27.88 -9.44
N PHE A 121 -39.75 -27.60 -8.53
CA PHE A 121 -39.97 -27.71 -7.09
C PHE A 121 -41.08 -26.77 -6.62
N GLU A 122 -41.10 -25.53 -7.10
CA GLU A 122 -42.14 -24.54 -6.80
C GLU A 122 -43.53 -25.03 -7.23
N LYS A 123 -43.67 -25.61 -8.43
CA LYS A 123 -44.93 -26.21 -8.90
C LYS A 123 -45.38 -27.39 -8.04
N VAL A 124 -44.47 -28.28 -7.68
CA VAL A 124 -44.79 -29.43 -6.82
C VAL A 124 -45.22 -28.97 -5.44
N VAL A 125 -44.51 -28.02 -4.83
CA VAL A 125 -44.86 -27.43 -3.54
C VAL A 125 -46.25 -26.80 -3.61
N PHE A 126 -46.56 -26.05 -4.67
CA PHE A 126 -47.89 -25.45 -4.84
C PHE A 126 -49.01 -26.52 -4.89
N ILE A 127 -48.83 -27.60 -5.65
CA ILE A 127 -49.80 -28.69 -5.73
C ILE A 127 -50.00 -29.37 -4.37
N VAL A 128 -48.90 -29.66 -3.66
CA VAL A 128 -48.95 -30.27 -2.32
C VAL A 128 -49.66 -29.35 -1.33
N LEU A 129 -49.38 -28.05 -1.35
CA LEU A 129 -50.06 -27.08 -0.50
C LEU A 129 -51.57 -27.08 -0.77
N VAL A 130 -51.99 -26.97 -2.04
CA VAL A 130 -53.42 -27.01 -2.41
C VAL A 130 -54.09 -28.32 -1.97
N PHE A 131 -53.41 -29.46 -2.14
CA PHE A 131 -53.91 -30.76 -1.70
C PHE A 131 -54.08 -30.82 -0.17
N VAL A 132 -53.06 -30.41 0.59
CA VAL A 132 -53.10 -30.39 2.06
C VAL A 132 -54.20 -29.45 2.56
N PHE A 133 -54.29 -28.23 2.01
CA PHE A 133 -55.36 -27.29 2.35
C PHE A 133 -56.75 -27.87 2.03
N GLY A 134 -56.91 -28.54 0.88
CA GLY A 134 -58.15 -29.21 0.50
C GLY A 134 -58.55 -30.33 1.47
N VAL A 135 -57.61 -31.17 1.90
CA VAL A 135 -57.85 -32.24 2.89
C VAL A 135 -58.22 -31.66 4.25
N VAL A 136 -57.53 -30.60 4.71
CA VAL A 136 -57.81 -29.94 6.00
C VAL A 136 -59.19 -29.27 5.97
N ALA A 137 -59.50 -28.51 4.93
CA ALA A 137 -60.82 -27.89 4.76
C ALA A 137 -61.92 -28.95 4.69
N GLY A 138 -61.74 -30.01 3.90
CA GLY A 138 -62.69 -31.11 3.79
C GLY A 138 -62.96 -31.79 5.14
N LYS A 139 -61.95 -31.92 6.01
CA LYS A 139 -62.15 -32.43 7.38
C LYS A 139 -62.83 -31.43 8.32
N LEU A 140 -62.63 -30.13 8.14
CA LEU A 140 -63.25 -29.08 8.96
C LEU A 140 -64.72 -28.86 8.62
N PHE A 141 -65.13 -29.06 7.36
CA PHE A 141 -66.52 -28.87 6.89
C PHE A 141 -67.36 -30.15 6.87
N ALA A 142 -66.77 -31.31 7.20
CA ALA A 142 -67.47 -32.59 7.30
C ALA A 142 -67.87 -32.98 8.76
N PHE A 143 -67.72 -32.05 9.70
CA PHE A 143 -68.29 -32.07 11.05
C PHE A 143 -69.38 -31.00 11.17
#